data_AF-A0A292YM11-F1
#
_entry.id   AF-A0A292YM11-F1
#
_cell.length_a   1.000
_cell.length_b   1.000
_cell.length_c   1.000
_cell.angle_alpha   90.00
_cell.angle_beta   90.00
_cell.angle_gamma   90.00
#
_symmetry.space_group_name_H-M   'P 1'
#
loop_
_entity.id
_entity.type
_entity.pdbx_description
1 polymer ?
#
loop_
_entity_poly.entity_id
_entity_poly.type
_entity_poly.pdbx_seq_one_letter_code
_entity_poly.pdbx_strand_id
1 'polypeptide(L)'
;MPNHITNILTASGDKEKVSAMFEAIKNDEIGTGSNDFNKITPMPEHIYRGDLGREEIEKYGAENCWYDWSIKNWGTKWNSYGYDEHTAENFDGSSIKFLTAWSSVSDLMKKPSSMFPDIRFDYKWADEDFGYNTGKAEFKDGKTLSYFTAEGGSAEALELAASILDIDLAEAGCLYNENTGKYEYVEDEPDETPQMGGV
;
A
#
# COMPACT_ATOMS: atom_id res chain seq x y z
N MET A 1 1.53 16.26 7.71
CA MET A 1 1.76 15.42 6.52
C MET A 1 1.13 14.06 6.78
N PRO A 2 0.53 13.41 5.79
CA PRO A 2 0.08 12.03 5.93
C PRO A 2 1.28 11.08 6.00
N ASN A 3 1.09 9.97 6.71
CA ASN A 3 1.96 8.81 6.60
C ASN A 3 1.65 8.08 5.28
N HIS A 4 2.67 7.63 4.55
CA HIS A 4 2.52 6.99 3.24
C HIS A 4 2.70 5.47 3.33
N ILE A 5 1.69 4.71 2.87
CA ILE A 5 1.75 3.25 2.83
C ILE A 5 1.91 2.79 1.38
N THR A 6 2.94 2.00 1.09
CA THR A 6 3.11 1.32 -0.19
C THR A 6 2.31 0.04 -0.22
N ASN A 7 1.52 -0.14 -1.27
CA ASN A 7 0.63 -1.27 -1.46
C ASN A 7 0.96 -1.97 -2.78
N ILE A 8 0.95 -3.29 -2.77
CA ILE A 8 1.05 -4.12 -3.97
C ILE A 8 -0.14 -5.09 -3.99
N LEU A 9 -0.91 -5.06 -5.07
CA LEU A 9 -1.97 -6.03 -5.33
C LEU A 9 -1.60 -6.84 -6.58
N THR A 10 -1.40 -8.13 -6.39
CA THR A 10 -1.16 -9.10 -7.48
C THR A 10 -2.38 -9.99 -7.64
N ALA A 11 -2.79 -10.23 -8.87
CA ALA A 11 -3.92 -11.09 -9.23
C ALA A 11 -3.46 -12.27 -10.09
N SER A 12 -3.91 -13.48 -9.75
CA SER A 12 -3.60 -14.70 -10.47
C SER A 12 -4.86 -15.48 -10.83
N GLY A 13 -4.88 -16.05 -12.04
CA GLY A 13 -6.03 -16.75 -12.60
C GLY A 13 -6.00 -16.77 -14.12
N ASP A 14 -7.18 -16.88 -14.73
CA ASP A 14 -7.34 -16.72 -16.17
C ASP A 14 -6.94 -15.30 -16.62
N LYS A 15 -6.09 -15.21 -17.65
CA LYS A 15 -5.47 -13.93 -18.06
C LYS A 15 -6.49 -12.91 -18.56
N GLU A 16 -7.52 -13.34 -19.28
CA GLU A 16 -8.55 -12.45 -19.79
C GLU A 16 -9.39 -11.90 -18.64
N LYS A 17 -9.72 -12.75 -17.65
CA LYS A 17 -10.42 -12.31 -16.44
C LYS A 17 -9.59 -11.33 -15.60
N VAL A 18 -8.28 -11.59 -15.43
CA VAL A 18 -7.39 -10.68 -14.69
C VAL A 18 -7.27 -9.33 -15.38
N SER A 19 -7.09 -9.32 -16.71
CA SER A 19 -7.06 -8.09 -17.51
C SER A 19 -8.37 -7.30 -17.39
N ALA A 20 -9.51 -7.97 -17.53
CA ALA A 20 -10.83 -7.34 -17.38
C ALA A 20 -11.05 -6.77 -15.97
N MET A 21 -10.54 -7.43 -14.93
CA MET A 21 -10.63 -6.94 -13.56
C MET A 21 -9.83 -5.65 -13.37
N PHE A 22 -8.57 -5.60 -13.81
CA PHE A 22 -7.76 -4.39 -13.68
C PHE A 22 -8.29 -3.25 -14.54
N GLU A 23 -8.83 -3.54 -15.73
CA GLU A 23 -9.53 -2.55 -16.55
C GLU A 23 -10.77 -1.98 -15.83
N ALA A 24 -11.49 -2.81 -15.08
CA ALA A 24 -12.68 -2.40 -14.34
C ALA A 24 -12.38 -1.52 -13.12
N ILE A 25 -11.21 -1.63 -12.50
CA ILE A 25 -10.85 -0.89 -11.27
C ILE A 25 -9.86 0.25 -11.49
N LYS A 26 -9.31 0.42 -12.69
CA LYS A 26 -8.30 1.46 -12.96
C LYS A 26 -8.83 2.88 -12.74
N ASN A 27 -7.93 3.81 -12.48
CA ASN A 27 -8.20 5.23 -12.69
C ASN A 27 -8.23 5.52 -14.20
N ASP A 28 -9.27 6.21 -14.67
CA ASP A 28 -9.48 6.46 -16.11
C ASP A 28 -8.49 7.46 -16.71
N GLU A 29 -7.94 8.38 -15.91
CA GLU A 29 -6.93 9.34 -16.35
C GLU A 29 -5.54 8.70 -16.46
N ILE A 30 -5.26 7.69 -15.64
CA ILE A 30 -3.95 7.06 -15.52
C ILE A 30 -3.86 5.78 -16.37
N GLY A 31 -4.95 5.04 -16.50
CA GLY A 31 -4.99 3.78 -17.24
C GLY A 31 -4.70 2.56 -16.37
N THR A 32 -4.55 1.40 -17.02
CA THR A 32 -4.20 0.12 -16.34
C THR A 32 -2.90 0.27 -15.55
N GLY A 33 -2.68 -0.55 -14.52
CA GLY A 33 -1.57 -0.31 -13.59
C GLY A 33 -1.96 0.59 -12.40
N SER A 34 -3.08 1.31 -12.50
CA SER A 34 -3.63 2.13 -11.42
C SER A 34 -4.85 1.48 -10.75
N ASN A 35 -5.33 2.12 -9.69
CA ASN A 35 -6.49 1.72 -8.90
C ASN A 35 -7.34 2.96 -8.59
N ASP A 36 -8.65 2.83 -8.71
CA ASP A 36 -9.62 3.83 -8.29
C ASP A 36 -10.60 3.19 -7.30
N PHE A 37 -10.49 3.60 -6.04
CA PHE A 37 -11.33 3.10 -4.97
C PHE A 37 -12.82 3.38 -5.19
N ASN A 38 -13.18 4.41 -5.97
CA ASN A 38 -14.58 4.65 -6.31
C ASN A 38 -15.15 3.56 -7.23
N LYS A 39 -14.33 2.90 -8.05
CA LYS A 39 -14.78 1.77 -8.88
C LYS A 39 -15.00 0.49 -8.08
N ILE A 40 -14.40 0.40 -6.89
CA ILE A 40 -14.58 -0.74 -5.97
C ILE A 40 -15.69 -0.45 -4.96
N THR A 41 -15.69 0.74 -4.36
CA THR A 41 -16.70 1.20 -3.40
C THR A 41 -16.92 2.68 -3.64
N PRO A 42 -17.95 3.04 -4.43
CA PRO A 42 -18.18 4.42 -4.84
C PRO A 42 -18.64 5.29 -3.68
N MET A 43 -18.05 6.48 -3.58
CA MET A 43 -18.56 7.51 -2.68
C MET A 43 -19.87 8.08 -3.24
N PRO A 44 -21.00 7.99 -2.50
CA PRO A 44 -22.28 8.53 -2.95
C PRO A 44 -22.21 10.04 -3.26
N GLU A 45 -23.01 10.51 -4.22
CA GLU A 45 -23.04 11.92 -4.63
C GLU A 45 -23.48 12.89 -3.54
N HIS A 46 -24.29 12.42 -2.58
CA HIS A 46 -24.80 13.26 -1.49
C HIS A 46 -23.77 13.50 -0.38
N ILE A 47 -22.63 12.80 -0.40
CA ILE A 47 -21.56 13.04 0.57
C ILE A 47 -20.93 14.40 0.30
N TYR A 48 -20.81 15.22 1.33
CA TYR A 48 -20.23 16.55 1.21
C TYR A 48 -18.71 16.46 1.01
N ARG A 49 -18.21 17.07 -0.08
CA ARG A 49 -16.80 16.99 -0.54
C ARG A 49 -15.98 18.28 -0.34
N GLY A 50 -16.50 19.22 0.44
CA GLY A 50 -15.82 20.48 0.72
C GLY A 50 -14.98 20.45 2.00
N ASP A 51 -14.87 21.62 2.64
CA ASP A 51 -14.01 21.82 3.81
C ASP A 51 -14.52 21.10 5.06
N LEU A 52 -13.62 20.75 5.97
CA LEU A 52 -13.96 20.02 7.20
C LEU A 52 -14.11 20.96 8.41
N GLY A 53 -14.68 22.13 8.17
CA GLY A 53 -14.89 23.15 9.20
C GLY A 53 -16.05 22.80 10.12
N ARG A 54 -16.11 23.53 11.25
CA ARG A 54 -17.19 23.36 12.23
C ARG A 54 -18.56 23.64 11.63
N GLU A 55 -18.66 24.65 10.76
CA GLU A 55 -19.91 25.02 10.09
C GLU A 55 -20.40 23.90 9.17
N GLU A 56 -19.50 23.28 8.42
CA GLU A 56 -19.81 22.16 7.54
C GLU A 56 -20.24 20.92 8.33
N ILE A 57 -19.57 20.61 9.44
CA ILE A 57 -19.93 19.52 10.34
C ILE A 57 -21.33 19.76 10.95
N GLU A 58 -21.62 20.98 11.41
CA GLU A 58 -22.95 21.34 11.94
C GLU A 58 -24.04 21.24 10.85
N LYS A 59 -23.70 21.51 9.59
CA LYS A 59 -24.64 21.50 8.47
C LYS A 59 -24.91 20.10 7.89
N TYR A 60 -23.87 19.30 7.68
CA TYR A 60 -23.97 18.02 6.98
C TYR A 60 -23.94 16.82 7.94
N GLY A 61 -23.44 16.99 9.16
CA GLY A 61 -23.11 15.89 10.07
C GLY A 61 -21.72 15.33 9.76
N ALA A 62 -20.97 14.99 10.81
CA ALA A 62 -19.61 14.45 10.67
C ALA A 62 -19.60 13.21 9.76
N GLU A 63 -20.58 12.32 9.94
CA GLU A 63 -20.72 11.07 9.20
C GLU A 63 -21.07 11.23 7.71
N ASN A 64 -21.47 12.43 7.26
CA ASN A 64 -21.84 12.69 5.85
C ASN A 64 -20.82 13.59 5.13
N CYS A 65 -19.59 13.67 5.63
CA CYS A 65 -18.48 14.28 4.92
C CYS A 65 -17.58 13.23 4.24
N TRP A 66 -16.89 13.64 3.19
CA TRP A 66 -16.00 12.78 2.40
C TRP A 66 -14.92 12.14 3.26
N TYR A 67 -14.43 12.84 4.28
CA TYR A 67 -13.33 12.38 5.12
C TYR A 67 -13.71 11.17 5.97
N ASP A 68 -14.77 11.30 6.77
CA ASP A 68 -15.25 10.20 7.62
C ASP A 68 -15.77 9.05 6.77
N TRP A 69 -16.40 9.36 5.63
CA TRP A 69 -16.82 8.33 4.68
C TRP A 69 -15.63 7.54 4.12
N SER A 70 -14.55 8.21 3.67
CA SER A 70 -13.37 7.54 3.11
C SER A 70 -12.70 6.66 4.16
N ILE A 71 -12.50 7.17 5.38
CA ILE A 71 -11.91 6.39 6.48
C ILE A 71 -12.76 5.15 6.77
N LYS A 72 -14.08 5.30 6.86
CA LYS A 72 -14.99 4.19 7.16
C LYS A 72 -15.07 3.14 6.04
N ASN A 73 -15.03 3.54 4.77
CA ASN A 73 -15.38 2.66 3.65
C ASN A 73 -14.16 2.18 2.85
N TRP A 74 -13.07 2.96 2.86
CA TRP A 74 -11.81 2.62 2.22
C TRP A 74 -10.71 2.29 3.22
N GLY A 75 -10.79 2.79 4.46
CA GLY A 75 -9.72 2.63 5.47
C GLY A 75 -8.61 3.68 5.38
N THR A 76 -8.70 4.60 4.43
CA THR A 76 -7.70 5.63 4.12
C THR A 76 -8.39 6.96 3.85
N LYS A 77 -7.64 8.05 4.02
CA LYS A 77 -8.14 9.42 3.81
C LYS A 77 -8.56 9.70 2.38
N TRP A 78 -7.74 9.29 1.43
CA TRP A 78 -7.89 9.61 0.02
C TRP A 78 -7.89 8.34 -0.83
N ASN A 79 -8.26 8.52 -2.11
CA ASN A 79 -8.06 7.52 -3.14
C ASN A 79 -6.57 7.14 -3.26
N SER A 80 -6.24 6.08 -3.98
CA SER A 80 -4.85 5.70 -4.25
C SER A 80 -4.13 6.74 -5.11
N TYR A 81 -2.81 6.84 -4.91
CA TYR A 81 -1.93 7.78 -5.60
C TYR A 81 -0.52 7.17 -5.76
N GLY A 82 0.47 7.98 -6.15
CA GLY A 82 1.85 7.50 -6.38
C GLY A 82 2.07 6.94 -7.77
N TYR A 83 1.28 7.39 -8.74
CA TYR A 83 1.38 7.03 -10.14
C TYR A 83 2.18 8.08 -10.92
N ASP A 84 2.74 7.67 -12.05
CA ASP A 84 3.48 8.49 -12.99
C ASP A 84 2.98 8.28 -14.44
N GLU A 85 3.57 9.01 -15.38
CA GLU A 85 3.23 8.94 -16.80
C GLU A 85 3.51 7.57 -17.46
N HIS A 86 4.32 6.72 -16.82
CA HIS A 86 4.69 5.39 -17.32
C HIS A 86 3.89 4.26 -16.68
N THR A 87 3.00 4.56 -15.72
CA THR A 87 2.27 3.56 -14.94
C THR A 87 1.51 2.55 -15.82
N ALA A 88 0.84 3.03 -16.89
CA ALA A 88 0.13 2.15 -17.80
C ALA A 88 1.04 1.34 -18.73
N GLU A 89 2.17 1.93 -19.15
CA GLU A 89 3.16 1.27 -20.02
C GLU A 89 3.92 0.17 -19.26
N ASN A 90 4.16 0.38 -17.96
CA ASN A 90 4.88 -0.54 -17.08
C ASN A 90 4.00 -1.62 -16.46
N PHE A 91 2.69 -1.62 -16.74
CA PHE A 91 1.78 -2.61 -16.17
C PHE A 91 2.06 -4.02 -16.72
N ASP A 92 2.42 -4.95 -15.84
CA ASP A 92 2.80 -6.33 -16.22
C ASP A 92 1.60 -7.24 -16.56
N GLY A 93 0.38 -6.74 -16.44
CA GLY A 93 -0.86 -7.48 -16.68
C GLY A 93 -1.44 -8.19 -15.45
N SER A 94 -0.77 -8.13 -14.29
CA SER A 94 -1.12 -8.93 -13.11
C SER A 94 -0.90 -8.22 -11.76
N SER A 95 -0.05 -7.20 -11.70
CA SER A 95 0.32 -6.53 -10.45
C SER A 95 0.25 -5.02 -10.57
N ILE A 96 -0.26 -4.37 -9.53
CA ILE A 96 -0.27 -2.92 -9.39
C ILE A 96 0.41 -2.50 -8.09
N LYS A 97 1.12 -1.37 -8.12
CA LYS A 97 1.75 -0.73 -6.96
C LYS A 97 1.16 0.67 -6.78
N PHE A 98 0.77 1.02 -5.56
CA PHE A 98 0.16 2.33 -5.28
C PHE A 98 0.34 2.74 -3.82
N LEU A 99 0.19 4.04 -3.56
CA LEU A 99 0.25 4.63 -2.23
C LEU A 99 -1.15 4.88 -1.66
N THR A 100 -1.27 4.76 -0.34
CA THR A 100 -2.43 5.19 0.44
C THR A 100 -2.00 6.07 1.60
N ALA A 101 -2.95 6.86 2.14
CA ALA A 101 -2.68 7.69 3.31
C ALA A 101 -3.01 6.90 4.58
N TRP A 102 -2.08 6.90 5.54
CA TRP A 102 -2.21 6.42 6.92
C TRP A 102 -2.34 4.92 7.13
N SER A 103 -3.00 4.18 6.23
CA SER A 103 -3.23 2.75 6.43
C SER A 103 -3.22 1.98 5.11
N SER A 104 -2.99 0.67 5.24
CA SER A 104 -3.30 -0.28 4.17
C SER A 104 -4.82 -0.37 4.00
N VAL A 105 -5.24 -0.95 2.87
CA VAL A 105 -6.64 -0.98 2.44
C VAL A 105 -7.11 -2.41 2.19
N SER A 106 -6.69 -3.34 3.06
CA SER A 106 -6.91 -4.78 2.90
C SER A 106 -8.40 -5.16 2.73
N ASP A 107 -9.28 -4.58 3.55
CA ASP A 107 -10.73 -4.80 3.43
C ASP A 107 -11.30 -4.29 2.11
N LEU A 108 -10.76 -3.19 1.57
CA LEU A 108 -11.14 -2.67 0.26
C LEU A 108 -10.61 -3.59 -0.85
N MET A 109 -9.35 -4.04 -0.77
CA MET A 109 -8.73 -4.92 -1.76
C MET A 109 -9.30 -6.35 -1.75
N LYS A 110 -9.99 -6.73 -0.68
CA LYS A 110 -10.78 -7.96 -0.65
C LYS A 110 -12.03 -7.88 -1.52
N LYS A 111 -12.67 -6.70 -1.68
CA LYS A 111 -13.94 -6.58 -2.40
C LYS A 111 -13.88 -7.01 -3.88
N PRO A 112 -12.81 -6.71 -4.65
CA PRO A 112 -12.61 -7.29 -5.98
C PRO A 112 -12.70 -8.81 -6.01
N SER A 113 -12.27 -9.52 -4.97
CA SER A 113 -12.38 -10.99 -4.92
C SER A 113 -13.82 -11.51 -4.87
N SER A 114 -14.79 -10.70 -4.44
CA SER A 114 -16.21 -11.03 -4.52
C SER A 114 -16.77 -10.79 -5.92
N MET A 115 -16.27 -9.76 -6.62
CA MET A 115 -16.69 -9.41 -7.99
C MET A 115 -16.09 -10.35 -9.04
N PHE A 116 -14.90 -10.88 -8.75
CA PHE A 116 -14.15 -11.79 -9.62
C PHE A 116 -13.74 -13.06 -8.86
N PRO A 117 -14.69 -13.97 -8.55
CA PRO A 117 -14.48 -15.09 -7.60
C PRO A 117 -13.45 -16.13 -8.07
N ASP A 118 -13.18 -16.20 -9.38
CA ASP A 118 -12.19 -17.12 -9.95
C ASP A 118 -10.74 -16.62 -9.81
N ILE A 119 -10.55 -15.34 -9.52
CA ILE A 119 -9.23 -14.70 -9.36
C ILE A 119 -8.78 -14.84 -7.91
N ARG A 120 -7.51 -15.21 -7.72
CA ARG A 120 -6.83 -15.12 -6.43
C ARG A 120 -6.06 -13.81 -6.35
N PHE A 121 -6.13 -13.15 -5.20
CA PHE A 121 -5.45 -11.89 -4.93
C PHE A 121 -4.41 -12.09 -3.84
N ASP A 122 -3.19 -11.66 -4.10
CA ASP A 122 -2.09 -11.56 -3.14
C ASP A 122 -1.84 -10.08 -2.89
N TYR A 123 -2.11 -9.63 -1.67
CA TYR A 123 -2.01 -8.22 -1.29
C TYR A 123 -0.91 -8.03 -0.25
N LYS A 124 -0.05 -7.05 -0.45
CA LYS A 124 1.06 -6.73 0.45
C LYS A 124 1.07 -5.22 0.71
N TRP A 125 1.51 -4.83 1.90
CA TRP A 125 1.69 -3.43 2.24
C TRP A 125 2.91 -3.22 3.14
N ALA A 126 3.57 -2.09 2.97
CA ALA A 126 4.67 -1.62 3.80
C ALA A 126 4.47 -0.14 4.13
N ASP A 127 4.68 0.18 5.40
CA ASP A 127 4.68 1.55 5.89
C ASP A 127 6.01 2.24 5.53
N GLU A 128 6.00 3.56 5.41
CA GLU A 128 7.25 4.33 5.29
C GLU A 128 8.08 4.31 6.58
N ASP A 129 7.44 4.03 7.72
CA ASP A 129 8.14 3.60 8.94
C ASP A 129 8.69 2.17 8.74
N PHE A 130 9.91 2.11 8.20
CA PHE A 130 10.53 0.88 7.69
C PHE A 130 10.57 -0.24 8.74
N GLY A 131 10.02 -1.40 8.39
CA GLY A 131 9.94 -2.55 9.31
C GLY A 131 8.79 -2.47 10.32
N TYR A 132 7.89 -1.48 10.21
CA TYR A 132 6.68 -1.36 11.02
C TYR A 132 5.43 -1.36 10.14
N ASN A 133 4.27 -1.68 10.75
CA ASN A 133 2.95 -1.74 10.11
C ASN A 133 2.90 -2.46 8.75
N THR A 134 3.77 -3.45 8.55
CA THR A 134 3.98 -4.15 7.28
C THR A 134 3.29 -5.52 7.32
N GLY A 135 2.72 -5.94 6.21
CA GLY A 135 1.98 -7.20 6.18
C GLY A 135 1.53 -7.66 4.81
N LYS A 136 0.79 -8.76 4.81
CA LYS A 136 0.25 -9.41 3.62
C LYS A 136 -1.06 -10.12 3.89
N ALA A 137 -1.88 -10.25 2.88
CA ALA A 137 -3.15 -10.97 2.92
C ALA A 137 -3.42 -11.64 1.58
N GLU A 138 -4.20 -12.70 1.61
CA GLU A 138 -4.64 -13.41 0.41
C GLU A 138 -6.16 -13.51 0.37
N PHE A 139 -6.75 -13.25 -0.79
CA PHE A 139 -8.20 -13.25 -0.98
C PHE A 139 -8.63 -14.10 -2.17
N LYS A 140 -9.80 -14.75 -2.03
CA LYS A 140 -10.48 -15.43 -3.14
C LYS A 140 -11.96 -15.58 -2.80
N ASP A 141 -12.84 -15.42 -3.79
CA ASP A 141 -14.30 -15.66 -3.63
C ASP A 141 -14.89 -14.90 -2.42
N GLY A 142 -14.49 -13.64 -2.28
CA GLY A 142 -14.92 -12.77 -1.16
C GLY A 142 -14.42 -13.21 0.23
N LYS A 143 -13.51 -14.18 0.32
CA LYS A 143 -12.97 -14.73 1.57
C LYS A 143 -11.50 -14.37 1.74
N THR A 144 -11.12 -14.21 2.99
CA THR A 144 -9.71 -14.07 3.40
C THR A 144 -9.15 -15.47 3.59
N LEU A 145 -8.14 -15.83 2.80
CA LEU A 145 -7.45 -17.13 2.88
C LEU A 145 -6.33 -17.08 3.91
N SER A 146 -5.58 -15.97 3.95
CA SER A 146 -4.56 -15.67 4.94
C SER A 146 -4.51 -14.17 5.22
N TYR A 147 -4.09 -13.82 6.44
CA TYR A 147 -3.86 -12.44 6.85
C TYR A 147 -2.73 -12.43 7.86
N PHE A 148 -1.72 -11.62 7.63
CA PHE A 148 -0.53 -11.55 8.46
C PHE A 148 -0.03 -10.11 8.54
N THR A 149 0.18 -9.64 9.76
CA THR A 149 0.92 -8.41 10.06
C THR A 149 2.17 -8.81 10.81
N ALA A 150 3.33 -8.39 10.34
CA ALA A 150 4.59 -8.70 10.99
C ALA A 150 4.73 -7.92 12.31
N GLU A 151 5.40 -8.49 13.29
CA GLU A 151 5.76 -7.77 14.51
C GLU A 151 6.77 -6.66 14.15
N GLY A 152 6.51 -5.43 14.58
CA GLY A 152 7.36 -4.29 14.23
C GLY A 152 8.82 -4.49 14.65
N GLY A 153 9.75 -4.19 13.75
CA GLY A 153 11.19 -4.37 13.96
C GLY A 153 11.68 -5.83 13.94
N SER A 154 10.81 -6.81 13.68
CA SER A 154 11.23 -8.20 13.44
C SER A 154 11.98 -8.35 12.11
N ALA A 155 12.75 -9.44 11.98
CA ALA A 155 13.41 -9.77 10.72
C ALA A 155 12.39 -9.94 9.58
N GLU A 156 11.26 -10.60 9.86
CA GLU A 156 10.18 -10.79 8.90
C GLU A 156 9.55 -9.46 8.46
N ALA A 157 9.45 -8.47 9.37
CA ALA A 157 8.93 -7.16 9.02
C ALA A 157 9.90 -6.38 8.12
N LEU A 158 11.20 -6.42 8.42
CA LEU A 158 12.25 -5.77 7.64
C LEU A 158 12.37 -6.39 6.25
N GLU A 159 12.43 -7.73 6.16
CA GLU A 159 12.48 -8.47 4.89
C GLU A 159 11.24 -8.22 4.02
N LEU A 160 10.05 -8.24 4.63
CA LEU A 160 8.82 -7.98 3.89
C LEU A 160 8.75 -6.52 3.41
N ALA A 161 9.10 -5.54 4.26
CA ALA A 161 9.13 -4.14 3.88
C ALA A 161 10.14 -3.88 2.75
N ALA A 162 11.36 -4.43 2.89
CA ALA A 162 12.40 -4.37 1.88
C ALA A 162 11.92 -4.90 0.52
N SER A 163 11.24 -6.05 0.51
CA SER A 163 10.70 -6.63 -0.73
C SER A 163 9.61 -5.78 -1.41
N ILE A 164 8.85 -5.00 -0.64
CA ILE A 164 7.74 -4.17 -1.15
C ILE A 164 8.27 -2.82 -1.64
N LEU A 165 9.24 -2.27 -0.90
CA LEU A 165 9.83 -0.97 -1.16
C LEU A 165 11.01 -1.04 -2.15
N ASP A 166 11.46 -2.25 -2.50
CA ASP A 166 12.63 -2.51 -3.35
C ASP A 166 13.92 -1.95 -2.73
N ILE A 167 14.13 -2.25 -1.45
CA ILE A 167 15.29 -1.82 -0.66
C ILE A 167 16.21 -3.03 -0.45
N ASP A 168 17.49 -2.88 -0.73
CA ASP A 168 18.51 -3.83 -0.28
C ASP A 168 18.82 -3.57 1.21
N LEU A 169 18.60 -4.58 2.05
CA LEU A 169 18.78 -4.43 3.50
C LEU A 169 20.24 -4.17 3.89
N ALA A 170 21.20 -4.74 3.17
CA ALA A 170 22.62 -4.51 3.44
C ALA A 170 23.02 -3.08 3.06
N GLU A 171 22.51 -2.56 1.93
CA GLU A 171 22.70 -1.15 1.56
C GLU A 171 22.01 -0.19 2.55
N ALA A 172 20.93 -0.64 3.20
CA ALA A 172 20.27 0.10 4.28
C ALA A 172 20.94 -0.06 5.67
N GLY A 173 22.14 -0.66 5.74
CA GLY A 173 22.89 -0.86 6.98
C GLY A 173 22.30 -1.93 7.91
N CYS A 174 21.32 -2.71 7.45
CA CYS A 174 20.67 -3.78 8.19
C CYS A 174 21.34 -5.12 7.84
N LEU A 175 22.25 -5.61 8.69
CA LEU A 175 22.95 -6.88 8.47
C LEU A 175 22.32 -8.02 9.26
N TYR A 176 22.09 -9.16 8.61
CA TYR A 176 21.51 -10.33 9.26
C TYR A 176 22.56 -11.08 10.09
N ASN A 177 22.28 -11.26 11.38
CA ASN A 177 23.09 -12.08 12.27
C ASN A 177 22.49 -13.49 12.37
N GLU A 178 23.11 -14.46 11.69
CA GLU A 178 22.65 -15.86 11.68
C GLU A 178 22.59 -16.51 13.07
N ASN A 179 23.40 -16.04 14.03
CA ASN A 179 23.41 -16.61 15.38
C ASN A 179 22.22 -16.16 16.22
N THR A 180 21.72 -14.94 15.99
CA THR A 180 20.61 -14.36 16.75
C THR A 180 19.29 -14.43 15.99
N GLY A 181 19.33 -14.66 14.67
CA GLY A 181 18.18 -14.65 13.78
C GLY A 181 17.58 -13.25 13.61
N LYS A 182 18.38 -12.19 13.81
CA LYS A 182 17.93 -10.79 13.81
C LYS A 182 18.83 -9.93 12.93
N TYR A 183 18.27 -8.82 12.47
CA TYR A 183 19.05 -7.75 11.85
C TYR A 183 19.69 -6.86 12.91
N GLU A 184 20.94 -6.50 12.69
CA GLU A 184 21.70 -5.53 13.47
C GLU A 184 22.00 -4.33 12.57
N TYR A 185 21.76 -3.13 13.08
CA TYR A 185 22.06 -1.90 12.36
C TYR A 185 23.54 -1.55 12.56
N VAL A 186 24.25 -1.39 11.46
CA VAL A 186 25.63 -0.89 11.46
C VAL A 186 25.59 0.50 10.85
N GLU A 187 25.87 1.52 11.66
CA GLU A 187 26.14 2.86 11.13
C GLU A 187 27.39 2.77 10.26
N ASP A 188 27.34 3.32 9.04
CA ASP A 188 28.55 3.59 8.28
C ASP A 188 29.50 4.40 9.19
N GLU A 189 30.65 3.82 9.55
CA GLU A 189 31.68 4.59 10.22
C GLU A 189 32.00 5.79 9.31
N PRO A 190 31.93 7.04 9.82
CA PRO A 190 32.27 8.19 9.00
C PRO A 190 33.71 8.00 8.54
N ASP A 191 33.87 7.88 7.22
CA ASP A 191 35.14 7.72 6.48
C ASP A 191 36.24 8.46 7.25
N GLU A 192 37.17 7.71 7.86
CA GLU A 192 38.19 8.26 8.74
C GLU A 192 38.84 9.45 8.03
N THR A 193 38.55 10.67 8.50
CA THR A 193 39.18 11.88 7.94
C THR A 193 40.69 11.64 7.96
N PRO A 194 41.39 11.65 6.80
CA PRO A 194 42.81 11.38 6.78
C PRO A 194 43.48 12.38 7.72
N GLN A 195 44.17 11.88 8.76
CA GLN A 195 45.05 12.72 9.55
C GLN A 195 46.05 13.34 8.57
N MET A 196 45.87 14.62 8.26
CA MET A 196 46.91 15.40 7.61
C MET A 196 48.09 15.39 8.58
N GLY A 197 49.09 14.56 8.25
CA GLY A 197 50.36 14.53 8.93
C GLY A 197 50.93 15.94 8.94
N GLY A 198 51.13 16.47 10.14
CA GLY A 198 51.82 17.72 10.35
C GLY A 198 53.24 17.65 9.79
N VAL A 199 53.65 18.74 9.15
CA VAL A 199 55.04 19.09 8.90
C VAL A 199 55.27 20.48 9.46
#